data_AF-D8FJW2-F1
#
_entry.id   AF-D8FJW2-F1
#
_cell.length_a   1.000
_cell.length_b   1.000
_cell.length_c   1.000
_cell.angle_alpha   90.00
_cell.angle_beta   90.00
_cell.angle_gamma   90.00
#
_symmetry.space_group_name_H-M   'P 1'
#
loop_
_entity.id
_entity.type
_entity.pdbx_description
1 polymer ?
#
loop_
_entity_poly.entity_id
_entity_poly.type
_entity_poly.pdbx_seq_one_letter_code
_entity_poly.pdbx_strand_id
1 'polypeptide(L)'
;MKISVLTLFPEFINSLRDYSIVGRAIKDNIVELEVIDIRDFAINKYLQVDDYPFGGGPGMLMQVSPIVQAIESCKSQKGKSLFFKC
;
A
#
# COMPACT_ATOMS: atom_id res chain seq x y z
N MET A 1 7.43 -15.83 -5.05
CA MET A 1 7.07 -14.57 -5.76
C MET A 1 6.72 -13.52 -4.73
N LYS A 2 7.29 -12.30 -4.75
CA LYS A 2 6.98 -11.25 -3.76
C LYS A 2 6.01 -10.21 -4.31
N ILE A 3 4.96 -9.91 -3.55
CA ILE A 3 3.97 -8.87 -3.84
C ILE A 3 3.90 -7.94 -2.63
N SER A 4 4.20 -6.66 -2.85
CA SER A 4 4.07 -5.60 -1.85
C SER A 4 2.83 -4.76 -2.16
N VAL A 5 1.90 -4.69 -1.22
CA VAL A 5 0.64 -3.94 -1.35
C VAL A 5 0.71 -2.72 -0.44
N LEU A 6 0.68 -1.54 -1.04
CA LEU A 6 0.59 -0.27 -0.34
C LEU A 6 -0.89 0.10 -0.22
N THR A 7 -1.37 0.31 1.01
CA THR A 7 -2.80 0.57 1.25
C THR A 7 -3.01 1.43 2.51
N LEU A 8 -4.18 2.04 2.62
CA LEU A 8 -4.68 2.65 3.87
C LEU A 8 -5.50 1.69 4.72
N PHE A 9 -5.74 0.47 4.23
CA PHE A 9 -6.55 -0.54 4.90
C PHE A 9 -5.77 -1.86 4.96
N PRO A 10 -4.70 -1.92 5.78
CA PRO A 10 -3.85 -3.11 5.84
C PRO A 10 -4.61 -4.35 6.31
N GLU A 11 -5.56 -4.20 7.22
CA GLU A 11 -6.39 -5.29 7.74
C GLU A 11 -7.18 -6.00 6.65
N PHE A 12 -7.73 -5.25 5.68
CA PHE A 12 -8.48 -5.82 4.56
C PHE A 12 -7.62 -6.77 3.73
N ILE A 13 -6.38 -6.36 3.42
CA ILE A 13 -5.45 -7.19 2.64
C ILE A 13 -4.90 -8.34 3.49
N ASN A 14 -4.61 -8.09 4.77
CA ASN A 14 -4.14 -9.13 5.67
C ASN A 14 -5.16 -10.24 5.87
N SER A 15 -6.46 -9.93 5.82
CA SER A 15 -7.51 -10.96 5.88
C SER A 15 -7.35 -12.03 4.79
N LEU A 16 -6.83 -11.68 3.60
CA LEU A 16 -6.59 -12.62 2.48
C LEU A 16 -5.59 -13.73 2.83
N ARG A 17 -4.72 -13.52 3.84
CA ARG A 17 -3.75 -14.52 4.31
C ARG A 17 -4.42 -15.74 4.92
N ASP A 18 -5.65 -15.62 5.39
CA ASP A 18 -6.36 -16.71 6.07
C ASP A 18 -7.38 -17.42 5.15
N TYR A 19 -7.59 -16.92 3.93
CA TYR A 19 -8.61 -17.45 3.02
C TYR A 19 -8.05 -18.47 2.02
N SER A 20 -8.53 -19.71 2.16
CA SER A 20 -8.54 -20.74 1.12
C SER A 20 -7.18 -20.95 0.42
N ILE A 21 -7.13 -20.85 -0.90
CA ILE A 21 -5.95 -21.10 -1.74
C ILE A 21 -4.87 -20.05 -1.53
N VAL A 22 -5.25 -18.78 -1.32
CA VAL A 22 -4.30 -17.68 -1.13
C VAL A 22 -3.53 -17.88 0.18
N GLY A 23 -4.24 -18.17 1.27
CA GLY A 23 -3.60 -18.44 2.55
C GLY A 23 -2.69 -19.67 2.52
N ARG A 24 -3.10 -20.75 1.83
CA ARG A 24 -2.24 -21.92 1.63
C ARG A 24 -0.98 -21.58 0.84
N ALA A 25 -1.10 -20.84 -0.25
CA ALA A 25 0.05 -20.44 -1.06
C ALA A 25 1.06 -19.56 -0.30
N ILE A 26 0.57 -18.72 0.63
CA ILE A 26 1.42 -17.92 1.52
C ILE A 26 2.08 -18.83 2.57
N LYS A 27 1.32 -19.73 3.21
CA LYS A 27 1.83 -20.67 4.22
C LYS A 27 2.90 -21.61 3.65
N ASP A 28 2.72 -22.05 2.41
CA ASP A 28 3.65 -22.92 1.70
C ASP A 28 4.83 -22.15 1.07
N ASN A 29 4.96 -20.85 1.36
CA ASN A 29 6.02 -19.94 0.86
C ASN A 29 6.12 -19.84 -0.68
N ILE A 30 5.02 -20.13 -1.39
CA ILE A 30 4.95 -19.98 -2.86
C ILE A 30 4.87 -18.49 -3.22
N VAL A 31 4.12 -17.72 -2.41
CA VAL A 31 3.93 -16.27 -2.55
C VAL A 31 4.24 -15.59 -1.23
N GLU A 32 5.05 -14.54 -1.28
CA GLU A 32 5.31 -13.63 -0.16
C GLU A 32 4.44 -12.39 -0.34
N LEU A 33 3.53 -12.15 0.62
CA LEU A 33 2.67 -10.99 0.66
C LEU A 33 3.16 -10.01 1.74
N GLU A 34 3.63 -8.86 1.30
CA GLU A 34 4.03 -7.74 2.17
C GLU A 34 2.92 -6.68 2.10
N VAL A 35 2.42 -6.25 3.25
CA VAL A 35 1.37 -5.24 3.35
C VAL A 35 1.95 -4.05 4.07
N ILE A 36 1.90 -2.88 3.44
CA ILE A 36 2.51 -1.64 3.91
C ILE A 36 1.40 -0.63 4.11
N ASP A 37 1.25 -0.11 5.34
CA ASP A 37 0.35 1.01 5.60
C ASP A 37 1.05 2.31 5.17
N ILE A 38 0.40 3.05 4.28
CA ILE A 38 0.93 4.34 3.79
C ILE A 38 0.97 5.37 4.92
N ARG A 39 0.14 5.22 5.96
CA ARG A 39 0.11 6.11 7.13
C ARG A 39 1.41 6.10 7.92
N ASP A 40 2.18 5.02 7.87
CA ASP A 40 3.48 4.91 8.56
C ASP A 40 4.52 5.90 7.99
N PHE A 41 4.28 6.44 6.79
CA PHE A 41 5.14 7.40 6.10
C PHE A 41 4.58 8.83 6.13
N ALA A 42 3.52 9.07 6.90
CA ALA A 42 2.96 10.40 7.06
C ALA A 42 3.95 11.33 7.79
N ILE A 43 4.08 12.57 7.30
CA ILE A 43 5.05 13.54 7.84
C ILE A 43 4.50 14.25 9.09
N ASN A 44 3.19 14.27 9.27
CA ASN A 44 2.54 15.03 10.32
C ASN A 44 2.18 14.17 11.54
N LYS A 45 2.00 14.81 12.69
CA LYS A 45 1.66 14.14 13.96
C LYS A 45 0.28 13.45 13.95
N TYR A 46 -0.56 13.78 12.98
CA TYR A 46 -1.91 13.25 12.84
C TYR A 46 -2.02 12.10 11.85
N LEU A 47 -0.89 11.65 11.27
CA LEU A 47 -0.82 10.57 10.28
C LEU A 47 -1.73 10.80 9.05
N GLN A 48 -1.88 12.06 8.65
CA GLN A 48 -2.63 12.44 7.47
C GLN A 48 -1.80 12.15 6.22
N VAL A 49 -2.47 11.60 5.22
CA VAL A 49 -1.88 11.10 3.97
C VAL A 49 -2.60 11.65 2.74
N ASP A 50 -3.56 12.54 2.95
CA ASP A 50 -4.40 13.18 1.96
C ASP A 50 -4.41 14.71 2.16
N ASP A 51 -4.67 15.44 1.08
CA ASP A 51 -4.73 16.90 1.07
C ASP A 51 -5.69 17.39 -0.02
N TYR A 52 -6.03 18.67 0.05
CA TYR A 52 -6.88 19.32 -0.93
C TYR A 52 -6.20 19.38 -2.30
N PRO A 53 -6.95 19.17 -3.39
CA PRO A 53 -6.43 19.38 -4.74
C PRO A 53 -6.09 20.85 -4.97
N PHE A 54 -4.94 21.11 -5.57
CA PHE A 54 -4.60 22.45 -6.07
C PHE A 54 -5.62 22.89 -7.12
N GLY A 55 -6.06 24.15 -7.03
CA GLY A 55 -7.12 24.70 -7.88
C GLY A 55 -8.54 24.50 -7.34
N GLY A 56 -8.69 23.82 -6.19
CA GLY A 56 -9.98 23.56 -5.57
C GLY A 56 -10.75 22.43 -6.25
N GLY A 57 -11.92 22.11 -5.70
CA GLY A 57 -12.76 20.99 -6.13
C GLY A 57 -13.16 20.09 -4.95
N PRO A 58 -14.23 19.30 -5.09
CA PRO A 58 -14.65 18.39 -4.04
C PRO A 58 -13.68 17.20 -3.91
N GLY A 59 -13.51 16.73 -2.67
CA GLY A 59 -12.71 15.55 -2.36
C GLY A 59 -11.28 15.86 -1.93
N MET A 60 -10.50 14.80 -1.71
CA MET A 60 -9.11 14.86 -1.27
C MET A 60 -8.26 13.98 -2.18
N LEU A 61 -6.99 14.37 -2.36
CA LEU A 61 -5.98 13.62 -3.09
C LEU A 61 -4.93 13.11 -2.12
N MET A 62 -4.37 11.95 -2.41
CA MET A 62 -3.25 11.43 -1.64
C MET A 62 -2.04 12.36 -1.76
N GLN A 63 -1.36 12.60 -0.64
CA GLN A 63 -0.11 13.34 -0.58
C GLN A 63 1.01 12.56 -1.25
N VAL A 64 1.86 13.28 -2.00
CA VAL A 64 2.96 12.68 -2.75
C VAL A 64 4.02 12.08 -1.83
N SER A 65 4.37 12.79 -0.75
CA SER A 65 5.49 12.37 0.10
C SER A 65 5.31 10.99 0.76
N PRO A 66 4.22 10.70 1.49
CA PRO A 66 4.02 9.37 2.09
C PRO A 66 3.96 8.26 1.04
N ILE A 67 3.36 8.53 -0.14
CA ILE A 67 3.34 7.55 -1.25
C ILE A 67 4.75 7.24 -1.75
N VAL A 68 5.55 8.26 -2.03
CA VAL A 68 6.90 8.07 -2.57
C VAL A 68 7.77 7.31 -1.59
N GLN A 69 7.74 7.69 -0.31
CA GLN A 69 8.51 7.00 0.73
C GLN A 69 8.09 5.52 0.88
N ALA A 70 6.78 5.24 0.85
CA ALA A 70 6.28 3.87 0.90
C ALA A 70 6.67 3.04 -0.34
N ILE A 71 6.69 3.67 -1.53
CA ILE A 71 7.17 2.99 -2.75
C ILE A 71 8.67 2.70 -2.63
N GLU A 72 9.45 3.66 -2.18
CA GLU A 72 10.90 3.52 -2.02
C GLU A 72 11.26 2.45 -0.99
N SER A 73 10.48 2.29 0.09
CA SER A 73 10.75 1.28 1.11
C SER A 73 10.61 -0.15 0.61
N CYS A 74 9.82 -0.41 -0.43
CA CYS A 74 9.61 -1.76 -0.99
C CYS A 74 10.14 -1.94 -2.42
N LYS A 75 10.76 -0.91 -3.00
CA LYS A 75 11.21 -0.95 -4.40
C LYS A 75 12.35 -1.95 -4.56
N SER A 76 12.22 -2.86 -5.52
CA SER A 76 13.32 -3.73 -5.96
C SER A 76 13.74 -3.38 -7.38
N GLN A 77 15.01 -3.63 -7.73
CA GLN A 77 15.58 -3.31 -9.05
C GLN A 77 14.85 -3.98 -10.23
N LYS A 78 14.11 -5.07 -9.99
CA LYS A 78 13.35 -5.82 -11.01
C LYS A 78 11.83 -5.82 -10.77
N GLY A 79 11.34 -5.06 -9.79
CA GLY A 79 9.93 -4.99 -9.46
C GLY A 79 9.12 -4.21 -10.51
N LYS A 80 7.90 -4.66 -10.80
CA LYS A 80 6.92 -3.89 -11.57
C LYS A 80 5.96 -3.20 -10.60
N SER A 81 5.68 -1.92 -10.83
CA SER A 81 4.71 -1.16 -10.05
C SER A 81 3.40 -1.05 -10.83
N LEU A 82 2.29 -1.39 -10.18
CA LEU A 82 0.94 -1.24 -10.72
C LEU A 82 0.14 -0.33 -9.81
N PHE A 83 -0.59 0.60 -10.41
CA PHE A 83 -1.52 1.48 -9.70
C PHE A 83 -2.95 1.14 -10.11
N PHE A 84 -3.77 0.77 -9.15
CA PHE A 84 -5.18 0.48 -9.38
C PHE A 84 -5.98 1.78 -9.30
N LYS A 85 -6.55 2.17 -10.44
CA LYS A 85 -7.49 3.29 -10.53
C LYS A 85 -8.89 2.71 -10.67
N CYS A 86 -9.80 3.13 -9.79
CA CYS A 86 -11.23 2.89 -9.93
C CYS A 86 -11.88 4.00 -10.79
#